data_AF-A0A3A9ZLV5-F1
#
_entry.id   AF-A0A3A9ZLV5-F1
#
_cell.length_a   1.000
_cell.length_b   1.000
_cell.length_c   1.000
_cell.angle_alpha   90.00
_cell.angle_beta   90.00
_cell.angle_gamma   90.00
#
_symmetry.space_group_name_H-M   'P 1'
#
loop_
_entity.id
_entity.type
_entity.pdbx_description
1 polymer ?
#
loop_
_entity_poly.entity_id
_entity_poly.type
_entity_poly.pdbx_seq_one_letter_code
_entity_poly.pdbx_strand_id
1 'polypeptide(L)'
;MADRRGGAPTATTPRGGPTAPRAAVASAAAGSTLAGAVAVAVAVVAGPGPGLTGYVSEAGVTDSPYAAAYRLGVFALAAGVLLLAAALPPAARVAATLLAAGSVFALVSGAVACSEGCPLPPYEQATTADLVHGGASIAAVAAIVLAMVALVLLPGAPTALRRVAAVGAGVALPLSGVTALVLVLVGRGGLIAGLERLLLLTCVLWGVATATTVALGGGKEGPLVNASGRGRVPS
;
A
#
# COMPACT_ATOMS: atom_id res chain seq x y z
N MET A 1 61.51 20.92 10.30
CA MET A 1 60.41 20.96 9.32
C MET A 1 59.27 20.10 9.86
N ALA A 2 58.26 20.73 10.46
CA ALA A 2 57.15 20.04 11.13
C ALA A 2 55.88 20.16 10.28
N ASP A 3 55.34 19.01 9.86
CA ASP A 3 54.13 18.87 9.06
C ASP A 3 52.88 18.99 9.97
N ARG A 4 52.24 20.17 9.95
CA ARG A 4 50.96 20.43 10.64
C ARG A 4 49.82 19.93 9.77
N ARG A 5 49.41 18.67 9.96
CA ARG A 5 48.16 18.15 9.39
C ARG A 5 46.96 18.72 10.16
N GLY A 6 46.34 19.75 9.59
CA GLY A 6 45.05 20.27 10.03
C GLY A 6 43.95 19.23 9.80
N GLY A 7 43.54 18.55 10.86
CA GLY A 7 42.34 17.72 10.86
C GLY A 7 41.11 18.60 10.70
N ALA A 8 40.48 18.55 9.54
CA ALA A 8 39.19 19.19 9.32
C ALA A 8 38.14 18.55 10.25
N PRO A 9 37.34 19.36 10.98
CA PRO A 9 36.27 18.82 11.81
C PRO A 9 35.23 18.15 10.92
N THR A 10 35.11 16.84 11.06
CA THR A 10 34.03 16.05 10.48
C THR A 10 32.72 16.60 11.04
N ALA A 11 32.01 17.38 10.23
CA ALA A 11 30.69 17.89 10.56
C ALA A 11 29.75 16.69 10.69
N THR A 12 29.45 16.31 11.94
CA THR A 12 28.48 15.29 12.27
C THR A 12 27.09 15.83 11.90
N THR A 13 26.63 15.52 10.69
CA THR A 13 25.28 15.86 10.26
C THR A 13 24.28 15.19 11.22
N PRO A 14 23.30 15.91 11.79
CA PRO A 14 22.31 15.31 12.68
C PRO A 14 21.51 14.29 11.87
N ARG A 15 21.62 13.01 12.22
CA ARG A 15 20.72 11.98 11.71
C ARG A 15 19.38 12.15 12.42
N GLY A 16 18.53 13.02 11.86
CA GLY A 16 17.17 13.19 12.36
C GLY A 16 16.33 11.95 12.06
N GLY A 17 15.90 11.24 13.10
CA GLY A 17 14.91 10.19 12.99
C GLY A 17 13.54 10.73 12.53
N PRO A 18 12.60 9.82 12.23
CA PRO A 18 11.27 10.22 11.84
C PRO A 18 10.53 10.87 13.00
N THR A 19 10.04 12.10 12.79
CA THR A 19 9.26 12.90 13.74
C THR A 19 7.99 12.18 14.19
N ALA A 20 7.62 12.25 15.48
CA ALA A 20 6.36 11.72 16.07
C ALA A 20 5.08 11.76 15.17
N PRO A 21 4.79 12.85 14.42
CA PRO A 21 3.66 12.86 13.48
C PRO A 21 3.71 11.77 12.40
N ARG A 22 4.89 11.37 11.92
CA ARG A 22 5.04 10.33 10.89
C ARG A 22 4.62 8.95 11.40
N ALA A 23 4.94 8.64 12.66
CA ALA A 23 4.53 7.37 13.26
C ALA A 23 3.00 7.31 13.44
N ALA A 24 2.38 8.41 13.87
CA ALA A 24 0.93 8.51 13.99
C ALA A 24 0.22 8.32 12.63
N VAL A 25 0.71 8.98 11.57
CA VAL A 25 0.17 8.81 10.21
C VAL A 25 0.33 7.36 9.72
N ALA A 26 1.47 6.72 10.00
CA ALA A 26 1.67 5.31 9.67
C ALA A 26 0.72 4.38 10.43
N SER A 27 0.48 4.61 11.73
CA SER A 27 -0.51 3.85 12.50
C SER A 27 -1.93 4.04 11.97
N ALA A 28 -2.30 5.28 11.61
CA ALA A 28 -3.58 5.57 10.98
C ALA A 28 -3.72 4.87 9.62
N ALA A 29 -2.65 4.81 8.82
CA ALA A 29 -2.63 4.06 7.56
C ALA A 29 -2.92 2.56 7.78
N ALA A 30 -2.28 1.93 8.78
CA ALA A 30 -2.53 0.53 9.11
C ALA A 30 -3.98 0.31 9.57
N GLY A 31 -4.49 1.16 10.47
CA GLY A 31 -5.86 1.08 10.96
C GLY A 31 -6.89 1.25 9.85
N SER A 32 -6.72 2.25 8.99
CA SER A 32 -7.61 2.50 7.83
C SER A 32 -7.59 1.34 6.85
N THR A 33 -6.42 0.77 6.57
CA THR A 33 -6.27 -0.38 5.67
C THR A 33 -6.97 -1.62 6.24
N LEU A 34 -6.80 -1.92 7.53
CA LEU A 34 -7.45 -3.06 8.18
C LEU A 34 -8.98 -2.88 8.24
N ALA A 35 -9.45 -1.70 8.65
CA ALA A 35 -10.88 -1.39 8.70
C ALA A 35 -11.53 -1.51 7.32
N GLY A 36 -10.87 -0.97 6.28
CA GLY A 36 -11.34 -1.09 4.90
C GLY A 36 -11.37 -2.52 4.40
N ALA A 37 -10.32 -3.32 4.67
CA ALA A 37 -10.27 -4.73 4.30
C ALA A 37 -11.38 -5.54 4.97
N VAL A 38 -11.66 -5.30 6.26
CA VAL A 38 -12.76 -5.95 6.99
C VAL A 38 -14.11 -5.56 6.39
N ALA A 39 -14.34 -4.27 6.11
CA ALA A 39 -15.58 -3.81 5.51
C ALA A 39 -15.83 -4.45 4.13
N VAL A 40 -14.81 -4.53 3.28
CA VAL A 40 -14.88 -5.23 1.99
C VAL A 40 -15.16 -6.72 2.20
N ALA A 41 -14.45 -7.38 3.11
CA ALA A 41 -14.64 -8.81 3.37
C ALA A 41 -16.07 -9.12 3.86
N VAL A 42 -16.60 -8.30 4.77
CA VAL A 42 -17.99 -8.41 5.25
C VAL A 42 -18.97 -8.22 4.09
N ALA A 43 -18.77 -7.20 3.25
CA ALA A 43 -19.63 -6.96 2.10
C ALA A 43 -19.60 -8.12 1.09
N VAL A 44 -18.44 -8.75 0.87
CA VAL A 44 -18.30 -9.91 -0.03
C VAL A 44 -18.94 -11.18 0.56
N VAL A 45 -18.84 -11.38 1.87
CA VAL A 45 -19.41 -12.58 2.53
C VAL A 45 -20.92 -12.46 2.72
N ALA A 46 -21.42 -11.25 3.03
CA ALA A 46 -22.84 -11.02 3.29
C ALA A 46 -23.63 -10.64 2.02
N GLY A 47 -22.94 -10.20 0.96
CA GLY A 47 -23.54 -9.72 -0.29
C GLY A 47 -24.36 -10.77 -1.04
N PRO A 48 -25.46 -10.38 -1.73
CA PRO A 48 -26.13 -11.25 -2.68
C PRO A 48 -25.18 -11.53 -3.86
N GLY A 49 -24.82 -12.78 -4.04
CA GLY A 49 -23.85 -13.24 -5.05
C GLY A 49 -23.47 -14.69 -4.73
N PRO A 50 -22.62 -15.35 -5.52
CA PRO A 50 -22.27 -16.75 -5.29
C PRO A 50 -21.25 -16.91 -4.13
N GLY A 51 -21.26 -15.96 -3.18
CA GLY A 51 -20.42 -15.91 -1.98
C GLY A 51 -18.94 -15.81 -2.32
N LEU A 52 -18.15 -16.71 -1.74
CA LEU A 52 -16.70 -16.79 -1.99
C LEU A 52 -16.31 -17.16 -3.42
N THR A 53 -17.28 -17.49 -4.28
CA THR A 53 -17.03 -17.91 -5.66
C THR A 53 -17.23 -16.81 -6.71
N GLY A 54 -17.84 -15.67 -6.33
CA GLY A 54 -18.07 -14.51 -7.21
C GLY A 54 -16.94 -13.48 -7.13
N TYR A 55 -16.91 -12.45 -7.96
CA TYR A 55 -15.86 -11.42 -7.87
C TYR A 55 -15.99 -10.55 -6.61
N VAL A 56 -14.88 -9.97 -6.14
CA VAL A 56 -14.91 -9.02 -5.01
C VAL A 56 -15.73 -7.77 -5.37
N SER A 57 -15.65 -7.35 -6.63
CA SER A 57 -16.34 -6.18 -7.16
C SER A 57 -17.86 -6.35 -7.31
N GLU A 58 -18.39 -7.58 -7.33
CA GLU A 58 -19.84 -7.85 -7.36
C GLU A 58 -20.55 -7.33 -6.10
N ALA A 59 -19.85 -7.22 -4.98
CA ALA A 59 -20.41 -6.62 -3.77
C ALA A 59 -20.75 -5.11 -3.94
N GLY A 60 -20.19 -4.45 -4.97
CA GLY A 60 -20.38 -3.03 -5.27
C GLY A 60 -21.50 -2.70 -6.26
N VAL A 61 -22.22 -3.71 -6.76
CA VAL A 61 -23.34 -3.55 -7.71
C VAL A 61 -24.43 -2.67 -7.09
N THR A 62 -24.97 -1.73 -7.86
CA THR A 62 -25.86 -0.65 -7.38
C THR A 62 -27.10 -1.15 -6.63
N ASP A 63 -27.63 -2.33 -7.01
CA ASP A 63 -28.84 -2.90 -6.41
C ASP A 63 -28.55 -3.79 -5.19
N SER A 64 -27.27 -3.94 -4.79
CA SER A 64 -26.89 -4.72 -3.61
C SER A 64 -27.09 -3.93 -2.32
N PRO A 65 -27.72 -4.51 -1.28
CA PRO A 65 -27.85 -3.87 0.02
C PRO A 65 -26.50 -3.66 0.73
N TYR A 66 -25.42 -4.29 0.26
CA TYR A 66 -24.07 -4.16 0.81
C TYR A 66 -23.15 -3.26 -0.02
N ALA A 67 -23.65 -2.66 -1.12
CA ALA A 67 -22.87 -1.79 -1.99
C ALA A 67 -22.24 -0.60 -1.24
N ALA A 68 -22.99 0.00 -0.31
CA ALA A 68 -22.47 1.11 0.50
C ALA A 68 -21.32 0.65 1.42
N ALA A 69 -21.45 -0.51 2.06
CA ALA A 69 -20.41 -1.06 2.93
C ALA A 69 -19.14 -1.41 2.12
N TYR A 70 -19.31 -2.01 0.94
CA TYR A 70 -18.20 -2.28 0.02
C TYR A 70 -17.47 -0.99 -0.37
N ARG A 71 -18.19 0.04 -0.82
CA ARG A 71 -17.58 1.32 -1.24
C ARG A 71 -16.88 2.04 -0.11
N LEU A 72 -17.48 2.08 1.08
CA LEU A 72 -16.82 2.61 2.28
C LEU A 72 -15.53 1.84 2.59
N GLY A 73 -15.55 0.52 2.44
CA GLY A 73 -14.36 -0.31 2.59
C GLY A 73 -13.26 0.03 1.57
N VAL A 74 -13.60 0.17 0.29
CA VAL A 74 -12.66 0.58 -0.77
C VAL A 74 -12.11 1.98 -0.52
N PHE A 75 -12.94 2.94 -0.10
CA PHE A 75 -12.48 4.29 0.25
C PHE A 75 -11.57 4.31 1.49
N ALA A 76 -11.86 3.49 2.50
CA ALA A 76 -10.98 3.32 3.66
C ALA A 76 -9.64 2.68 3.30
N LEU A 77 -9.63 1.70 2.38
CA LEU A 77 -8.40 1.15 1.81
C LEU A 77 -7.59 2.22 1.08
N ALA A 78 -8.24 2.98 0.19
CA ALA A 78 -7.60 4.06 -0.56
C ALA A 78 -7.02 5.14 0.37
N ALA A 79 -7.74 5.52 1.43
CA ALA A 79 -7.25 6.43 2.46
C ALA A 79 -6.04 5.84 3.20
N GLY A 80 -6.06 4.55 3.53
CA GLY A 80 -4.92 3.84 4.12
C GLY A 80 -3.67 3.89 3.24
N VAL A 81 -3.83 3.65 1.93
CA VAL A 81 -2.74 3.75 0.95
C VAL A 81 -2.18 5.18 0.86
N LEU A 82 -3.05 6.19 0.85
CA LEU A 82 -2.64 7.60 0.78
C LEU A 82 -1.91 8.05 2.05
N LEU A 83 -2.40 7.65 3.23
CA LEU A 83 -1.73 7.89 4.50
C LEU A 83 -0.37 7.20 4.54
N LEU A 84 -0.27 5.97 4.04
CA LEU A 84 1.03 5.28 3.92
C LEU A 84 1.99 6.07 3.01
N ALA A 85 1.52 6.57 1.87
CA ALA A 85 2.32 7.43 0.99
C ALA A 85 2.86 8.66 1.73
N ALA A 86 2.02 9.33 2.52
CA ALA A 86 2.41 10.49 3.33
C ALA A 86 3.37 10.13 4.48
N ALA A 87 3.29 8.92 5.02
CA ALA A 87 4.16 8.45 6.08
C ALA A 87 5.57 8.08 5.58
N LEU A 88 5.77 7.84 4.28
CA LEU A 88 7.09 7.47 3.76
C LEU A 88 8.13 8.60 3.93
N PRO A 89 9.43 8.25 4.07
CA PRO A 89 10.50 9.25 4.10
C PRO A 89 10.64 9.95 2.74
N PRO A 90 11.16 11.20 2.68
CA PRO A 90 11.33 11.93 1.42
C PRO A 90 12.26 11.23 0.41
N ALA A 91 13.16 10.37 0.88
CA ALA A 91 14.00 9.56 -0.01
C ALA A 91 13.17 8.55 -0.83
N ALA A 92 12.00 8.13 -0.32
CA ALA A 92 11.10 7.17 -0.97
C ALA A 92 10.00 7.86 -1.82
N ARG A 93 10.26 9.06 -2.36
CA ARG A 93 9.29 9.85 -3.16
C ARG A 93 8.64 9.06 -4.29
N VAL A 94 9.41 8.25 -5.03
CA VAL A 94 8.89 7.44 -6.14
C VAL A 94 7.82 6.45 -5.64
N ALA A 95 8.10 5.74 -4.54
CA ALA A 95 7.12 4.84 -3.94
C ALA A 95 5.90 5.61 -3.42
N ALA A 96 6.10 6.76 -2.78
CA ALA A 96 5.00 7.61 -2.31
C ALA A 96 4.11 8.11 -3.46
N THR A 97 4.68 8.54 -4.59
CA THR A 97 3.91 8.96 -5.76
C THR A 97 3.11 7.82 -6.38
N LEU A 98 3.70 6.63 -6.44
CA LEU A 98 3.03 5.43 -6.93
C LEU A 98 1.87 5.03 -6.01
N LEU A 99 2.05 5.05 -4.69
CA LEU A 99 0.98 4.79 -3.74
C LEU A 99 -0.13 5.84 -3.81
N ALA A 100 0.21 7.12 -3.95
CA ALA A 100 -0.77 8.18 -4.14
C ALA A 100 -1.58 7.99 -5.44
N ALA A 101 -0.93 7.67 -6.54
CA ALA A 101 -1.61 7.34 -7.80
C ALA A 101 -2.51 6.10 -7.64
N GLY A 102 -2.01 5.05 -6.98
CA GLY A 102 -2.78 3.84 -6.68
C GLY A 102 -4.02 4.12 -5.83
N SER A 103 -3.91 5.02 -4.86
CA SER A 103 -5.05 5.49 -4.05
C SER A 103 -6.09 6.20 -4.92
N VAL A 104 -5.68 7.10 -5.82
CA VAL A 104 -6.60 7.78 -6.75
C VAL A 104 -7.31 6.77 -7.64
N PHE A 105 -6.60 5.81 -8.22
CA PHE A 105 -7.22 4.77 -9.03
C PHE A 105 -8.18 3.87 -8.23
N ALA A 106 -7.85 3.54 -6.97
CA ALA A 106 -8.75 2.81 -6.09
C ALA A 106 -10.03 3.60 -5.79
N LEU A 107 -9.93 4.93 -5.57
CA LEU A 107 -11.10 5.80 -5.40
C LEU A 107 -11.97 5.83 -6.67
N VAL A 108 -11.36 5.96 -7.85
CA VAL A 108 -12.08 5.93 -9.14
C VAL A 108 -12.80 4.59 -9.31
N SER A 109 -12.10 3.48 -9.06
CA SER A 109 -12.67 2.13 -9.11
C SER A 109 -13.87 1.98 -8.16
N GLY A 110 -13.73 2.40 -6.90
CA GLY A 110 -14.81 2.31 -5.91
C GLY A 110 -15.98 3.28 -6.14
N ALA A 111 -15.77 4.38 -6.87
CA ALA A 111 -16.81 5.34 -7.19
C ALA A 111 -17.69 4.90 -8.36
N VAL A 112 -17.17 4.07 -9.26
CA VAL A 112 -17.88 3.56 -10.44
C VAL A 112 -18.51 2.21 -10.10
N ALA A 113 -19.83 2.11 -10.25
CA ALA A 113 -20.53 0.84 -10.14
C ALA A 113 -20.25 -0.02 -11.39
N CYS A 114 -19.83 -1.26 -11.20
CA CYS A 114 -19.79 -2.24 -12.30
C CYS A 114 -21.15 -2.92 -12.47
N SER A 115 -21.39 -3.47 -13.65
CA SER A 115 -22.51 -4.36 -13.96
C SER A 115 -22.34 -5.71 -13.25
N GLU A 116 -23.42 -6.47 -13.10
CA GLU A 116 -23.34 -7.82 -12.52
C GLU A 116 -22.31 -8.69 -13.26
N GLY A 117 -21.44 -9.37 -12.49
CA GLY A 117 -20.35 -10.18 -13.04
C GLY A 117 -19.14 -9.40 -13.57
N CYS A 118 -19.16 -8.06 -13.50
CA CYS A 118 -18.18 -7.13 -14.09
C CYS A 118 -17.62 -7.64 -15.45
N PRO A 119 -18.42 -7.63 -16.53
CA PRO A 119 -18.03 -8.20 -17.82
C PRO A 119 -16.77 -7.55 -18.39
N LEU A 120 -15.88 -8.37 -18.99
CA LEU A 120 -14.64 -7.90 -19.60
C LEU A 120 -14.49 -8.43 -21.04
N PRO A 121 -14.02 -7.59 -21.98
CA PRO A 121 -13.72 -8.03 -23.33
C PRO A 121 -12.55 -9.03 -23.35
N PRO A 122 -12.49 -9.95 -24.32
CA PRO A 122 -13.41 -10.14 -25.44
C PRO A 122 -14.63 -11.04 -25.14
N TYR A 123 -14.76 -11.53 -23.91
CA TYR A 123 -15.70 -12.62 -23.57
C TYR A 123 -17.14 -12.16 -23.45
N GLU A 124 -17.37 -10.94 -22.96
CA GLU A 124 -18.69 -10.36 -22.73
C GLU A 124 -18.72 -8.89 -23.16
N GLN A 125 -19.91 -8.36 -23.44
CA GLN A 125 -20.08 -6.95 -23.78
C GLN A 125 -19.94 -6.09 -22.52
N ALA A 126 -18.74 -5.52 -22.33
CA ALA A 126 -18.47 -4.58 -21.25
C ALA A 126 -19.08 -3.21 -21.53
N THR A 127 -19.67 -2.59 -20.51
CA THR A 127 -20.03 -1.17 -20.57
C THR A 127 -18.80 -0.29 -20.35
N THR A 128 -18.93 1.02 -20.60
CA THR A 128 -17.88 1.98 -20.24
C THR A 128 -17.59 2.01 -18.73
N ALA A 129 -18.61 1.79 -17.91
CA ALA A 129 -18.45 1.74 -16.45
C ALA A 129 -17.61 0.54 -16.01
N ASP A 130 -17.84 -0.63 -16.62
CA ASP A 130 -17.07 -1.86 -16.35
C ASP A 130 -15.59 -1.68 -16.71
N LEU A 131 -15.31 -1.06 -17.86
CA LEU A 131 -13.94 -0.77 -18.30
C LEU A 131 -13.22 0.22 -17.39
N VAL A 132 -13.92 1.27 -16.93
CA VAL A 132 -13.34 2.25 -15.99
C VAL A 132 -13.07 1.61 -14.64
N HIS A 133 -14.03 0.85 -14.10
CA HIS A 133 -13.86 0.13 -12.85
C HIS A 133 -12.69 -0.87 -12.92
N GLY A 134 -12.71 -1.77 -13.90
CA GLY A 134 -11.68 -2.80 -14.07
C GLY A 134 -10.31 -2.22 -14.37
N GLY A 135 -10.23 -1.25 -15.30
CA GLY A 135 -8.98 -0.57 -15.65
C GLY A 135 -8.37 0.19 -14.46
N ALA A 136 -9.19 0.91 -13.69
CA ALA A 136 -8.74 1.60 -12.49
C ALA A 136 -8.27 0.62 -11.41
N SER A 137 -8.97 -0.49 -11.21
CA SER A 137 -8.52 -1.56 -10.28
C SER A 137 -7.16 -2.13 -10.67
N ILE A 138 -6.95 -2.46 -11.95
CA ILE A 138 -5.66 -2.97 -12.46
C ILE A 138 -4.56 -1.92 -12.26
N ALA A 139 -4.82 -0.65 -12.60
CA ALA A 139 -3.86 0.44 -12.43
C ALA A 139 -3.50 0.66 -10.95
N ALA A 140 -4.48 0.56 -10.04
CA ALA A 140 -4.27 0.69 -8.61
C ALA A 140 -3.32 -0.40 -8.08
N VAL A 141 -3.59 -1.67 -8.41
CA VAL A 141 -2.73 -2.79 -7.99
C VAL A 141 -1.34 -2.67 -8.61
N ALA A 142 -1.24 -2.37 -9.91
CA ALA A 142 0.04 -2.18 -10.58
C ALA A 142 0.88 -1.09 -9.90
N ALA A 143 0.27 0.06 -9.55
CA ALA A 143 0.95 1.14 -8.85
C ALA A 143 1.46 0.71 -7.47
N ILE A 144 0.67 -0.04 -6.70
CA ILE A 144 1.09 -0.58 -5.40
C ILE A 144 2.26 -1.56 -5.57
N VAL A 145 2.17 -2.50 -6.52
CA VAL A 145 3.25 -3.48 -6.78
C VAL A 145 4.53 -2.79 -7.23
N LEU A 146 4.44 -1.80 -8.11
CA LEU A 146 5.59 -0.98 -8.52
C LEU A 146 6.17 -0.18 -7.34
N ALA A 147 5.34 0.27 -6.39
CA ALA A 147 5.84 0.91 -5.16
C ALA A 147 6.64 -0.08 -4.30
N MET A 148 6.24 -1.36 -4.23
CA MET A 148 7.03 -2.39 -3.56
C MET A 148 8.40 -2.53 -4.24
N VAL A 149 8.44 -2.62 -5.57
CA VAL A 149 9.70 -2.71 -6.34
C VAL A 149 10.56 -1.46 -6.13
N ALA A 150 9.97 -0.27 -6.15
CA ALA A 150 10.68 0.98 -5.91
C ALA A 150 11.34 1.01 -4.51
N LEU A 151 10.66 0.48 -3.48
CA LEU A 151 11.23 0.36 -2.13
C LEU A 151 12.33 -0.69 -2.02
N VAL A 152 12.26 -1.78 -2.80
CA VAL A 152 13.35 -2.76 -2.90
C VAL A 152 14.61 -2.12 -3.48
N LEU A 153 14.44 -1.31 -4.53
CA LEU A 153 15.52 -0.68 -5.27
C LEU A 153 16.06 0.60 -4.61
N LEU A 154 15.41 1.10 -3.56
CA LEU A 154 15.78 2.35 -2.89
C LEU A 154 17.12 2.21 -2.13
N PRO A 155 18.18 2.93 -2.54
CA PRO A 155 19.45 2.90 -1.83
C PRO A 155 19.30 3.49 -0.42
N GLY A 156 19.89 2.83 0.58
CA GLY A 156 19.85 3.31 1.97
C GLY A 156 18.50 3.11 2.68
N ALA A 157 17.52 2.42 2.06
CA ALA A 157 16.30 2.03 2.75
C ALA A 157 16.62 1.13 3.97
N PRO A 158 15.92 1.31 5.12
CA PRO A 158 16.07 0.43 6.26
C PRO A 158 15.85 -1.05 5.87
N THR A 159 16.71 -1.94 6.37
CA THR A 159 16.68 -3.38 6.00
C THR A 159 15.30 -4.02 6.21
N ALA A 160 14.59 -3.65 7.28
CA ALA A 160 13.24 -4.15 7.56
C ALA A 160 12.25 -3.75 6.46
N LEU A 161 12.24 -2.46 6.07
CA LEU A 161 11.38 -1.94 5.02
C LEU A 161 11.69 -2.61 3.68
N ARG A 162 12.97 -2.76 3.34
CA ARG A 162 13.42 -3.43 2.11
C ARG A 162 13.01 -4.91 2.08
N ARG A 163 13.10 -5.61 3.21
CA ARG A 163 12.68 -7.02 3.32
C ARG A 163 11.18 -7.19 3.14
N VAL A 164 10.36 -6.35 3.80
CA VAL A 164 8.90 -6.37 3.64
C VAL A 164 8.52 -6.07 2.20
N ALA A 165 9.15 -5.07 1.57
CA ALA A 165 8.97 -4.75 0.16
C ALA A 165 9.37 -5.91 -0.77
N ALA A 166 10.50 -6.57 -0.51
CA ALA A 166 10.95 -7.70 -1.32
C ALA A 166 10.02 -8.91 -1.24
N VAL A 167 9.53 -9.24 -0.04
CA VAL A 167 8.55 -10.32 0.15
C VAL A 167 7.25 -9.97 -0.57
N GLY A 168 6.75 -8.75 -0.37
CA GLY A 168 5.54 -8.27 -1.06
C GLY A 168 5.66 -8.35 -2.58
N ALA A 169 6.75 -7.79 -3.15
CA ALA A 169 6.99 -7.80 -4.58
C ALA A 169 7.16 -9.23 -5.13
N GLY A 170 7.90 -10.09 -4.41
CA GLY A 170 8.14 -11.48 -4.80
C GLY A 170 6.87 -12.33 -4.86
N VAL A 171 5.82 -11.97 -4.11
CA VAL A 171 4.52 -12.64 -4.14
C VAL A 171 3.55 -11.94 -5.10
N ALA A 172 3.46 -10.62 -5.05
CA ALA A 172 2.46 -9.85 -5.79
C ALA A 172 2.75 -9.79 -7.30
N LEU A 173 4.02 -9.75 -7.74
CA LEU A 173 4.37 -9.77 -9.16
C LEU A 173 3.92 -11.05 -9.88
N PRO A 174 4.28 -12.27 -9.40
CA PRO A 174 3.81 -13.48 -10.05
C PRO A 174 2.29 -13.62 -9.98
N LEU A 175 1.66 -13.28 -8.84
CA LEU A 175 0.19 -13.27 -8.74
C LEU A 175 -0.46 -12.33 -9.75
N SER A 176 0.09 -11.12 -9.94
CA SER A 176 -0.42 -10.17 -10.93
C SER A 176 -0.27 -10.71 -12.35
N GLY A 177 0.87 -11.34 -12.68
CA GLY A 177 1.10 -11.97 -13.97
C GLY A 177 0.14 -13.14 -14.24
N VAL A 178 -0.08 -14.02 -13.26
CA VAL A 178 -1.05 -15.12 -13.37
C VAL A 178 -2.48 -14.58 -13.50
N THR A 179 -2.84 -13.56 -12.72
CA THR A 179 -4.17 -12.91 -12.80
C THR A 179 -4.40 -12.35 -14.19
N ALA A 180 -3.45 -11.59 -14.73
CA ALA A 180 -3.55 -11.02 -16.09
C ALA A 180 -3.65 -12.12 -17.16
N LEU A 181 -2.88 -13.19 -17.03
CA LEU A 181 -2.92 -14.31 -17.98
C LEU A 181 -4.28 -15.02 -17.94
N VAL A 182 -4.80 -15.33 -16.74
CA VAL A 182 -6.11 -15.98 -16.58
C VAL A 182 -7.23 -15.09 -17.10
N LEU A 183 -7.16 -13.77 -16.85
CA LEU A 183 -8.11 -12.80 -17.37
C LEU A 183 -8.17 -12.83 -18.90
N VAL A 184 -7.01 -12.92 -19.57
CA VAL A 184 -6.90 -12.90 -21.04
C VAL A 184 -7.20 -14.25 -21.69
N LEU A 185 -6.99 -15.37 -20.98
CA LEU A 185 -7.16 -16.71 -21.55
C LEU A 185 -8.49 -17.38 -21.18
N VAL A 186 -8.99 -17.13 -19.98
CA VAL A 186 -10.19 -17.78 -19.42
C VAL A 186 -11.36 -16.79 -19.34
N GLY A 187 -11.08 -15.50 -19.17
CA GLY A 187 -12.10 -14.49 -18.93
C GLY A 187 -12.54 -14.53 -17.47
N ARG A 188 -13.69 -15.17 -17.20
CA ARG A 188 -14.36 -15.13 -15.89
C ARG A 188 -14.58 -16.47 -15.20
N GLY A 189 -14.64 -16.45 -13.87
CA GLY A 189 -14.99 -17.60 -13.03
C GLY A 189 -14.36 -17.58 -11.64
N GLY A 190 -14.61 -18.64 -10.86
CA GLY A 190 -14.13 -18.74 -9.48
C GLY A 190 -12.59 -18.69 -9.33
N LEU A 191 -11.85 -19.12 -10.34
CA LEU A 191 -10.38 -19.07 -10.33
C LEU A 191 -9.86 -17.62 -10.29
N ILE A 192 -10.31 -16.78 -11.22
CA ILE A 192 -9.90 -15.37 -11.28
C ILE A 192 -10.40 -14.61 -10.05
N ALA A 193 -11.62 -14.90 -9.60
CA ALA A 193 -12.16 -14.35 -8.36
C ALA A 193 -11.32 -14.73 -7.12
N GLY A 194 -10.75 -15.95 -7.08
CA GLY A 194 -9.82 -16.37 -6.04
C GLY A 194 -8.46 -15.67 -6.13
N LEU A 195 -7.92 -15.51 -7.34
CA LEU A 195 -6.65 -14.82 -7.60
C LEU A 195 -6.73 -13.34 -7.21
N GLU A 196 -7.82 -12.66 -7.54
CA GLU A 196 -8.06 -11.27 -7.14
C GLU A 196 -8.06 -11.10 -5.63
N ARG A 197 -8.80 -11.96 -4.90
CA ARG A 197 -8.81 -11.95 -3.42
C ARG A 197 -7.43 -12.15 -2.84
N LEU A 198 -6.67 -13.10 -3.37
CA LEU A 198 -5.32 -13.39 -2.90
C LEU A 198 -4.37 -12.23 -3.17
N LEU A 199 -4.48 -11.58 -4.32
CA LEU A 199 -3.68 -10.42 -4.68
C LEU A 199 -4.04 -9.19 -3.82
N LEU A 200 -5.33 -8.93 -3.60
CA LEU A 200 -5.80 -7.87 -2.69
C LEU A 200 -5.34 -8.12 -1.25
N LEU A 201 -5.48 -9.35 -0.76
CA LEU A 201 -4.99 -9.74 0.57
C LEU A 201 -3.48 -9.51 0.68
N THR A 202 -2.72 -9.88 -0.34
CA THR A 202 -1.26 -9.63 -0.39
C THR A 202 -0.95 -8.14 -0.29
N CYS A 203 -1.68 -7.28 -1.03
CA CYS A 203 -1.51 -5.83 -0.98
C CYS A 203 -1.85 -5.26 0.41
N VAL A 204 -2.94 -5.73 1.03
CA VAL A 204 -3.36 -5.32 2.38
C VAL A 204 -2.30 -5.71 3.42
N LEU A 205 -1.87 -6.98 3.43
CA LEU A 205 -0.87 -7.48 4.38
C LEU A 205 0.46 -6.73 4.22
N TRP A 206 0.89 -6.49 2.98
CA TRP A 206 2.08 -5.70 2.71
C TRP A 206 1.94 -4.25 3.19
N GLY A 207 0.81 -3.59 2.91
CA GLY A 207 0.55 -2.21 3.31
C GLY A 207 0.57 -2.06 4.84
N VAL A 208 -0.11 -2.95 5.56
CA VAL A 208 -0.14 -2.98 7.03
C VAL A 208 1.25 -3.26 7.60
N ALA A 209 1.99 -4.23 7.05
CA ALA A 209 3.36 -4.52 7.49
C ALA A 209 4.27 -3.30 7.26
N THR A 210 4.20 -2.67 6.08
CA THR A 210 4.98 -1.47 5.74
C THR A 210 4.67 -0.32 6.69
N ALA A 211 3.38 0.00 6.88
CA ALA A 211 2.92 1.00 7.82
C ALA A 211 3.42 0.75 9.25
N THR A 212 3.35 -0.50 9.70
CA THR A 212 3.84 -0.92 11.02
C THR A 212 5.36 -0.76 11.13
N THR A 213 6.13 -1.13 10.09
CA THR A 213 7.60 -0.93 10.09
C THR A 213 7.97 0.55 10.15
N VAL A 214 7.21 1.43 9.49
CA VAL A 214 7.42 2.89 9.53
C VAL A 214 7.06 3.45 10.91
N ALA A 215 5.95 3.01 11.50
CA ALA A 215 5.54 3.45 12.84
C ALA A 215 6.56 3.04 13.92
N LEU A 216 7.00 1.79 13.91
CA LEU A 216 7.95 1.25 14.91
C LEU A 216 9.38 1.77 14.72
N GLY A 217 9.75 2.14 13.49
CA GLY A 217 11.06 2.73 13.19
C GLY A 217 11.31 4.08 13.89
N GLY A 218 10.26 4.77 14.34
CA GLY A 218 10.36 6.06 15.02
C GLY A 218 10.71 6.00 16.51
N GLY A 219 10.63 4.84 17.16
CA GLY A 219 10.79 4.73 18.63
C GLY A 219 12.21 4.43 19.14
N LYS A 220 13.20 4.23 18.27
CA LYS A 220 14.57 3.82 18.63
C LYS A 220 15.57 4.98 18.80
N GLU A 221 15.10 6.17 19.15
CA GLU A 221 15.97 7.26 19.63
C GLU A 221 16.01 7.20 21.16
N GLY A 222 17.01 6.48 21.70
CA GLY A 222 17.32 6.54 23.12
C GLY A 222 17.68 7.98 23.53
N PRO A 223 17.43 8.37 24.80
CA PRO A 223 17.74 9.71 25.26
C PRO A 223 19.20 10.05 24.94
N LEU A 224 19.42 11.11 24.16
CA LEU A 224 20.73 11.71 24.01
C LEU A 224 21.17 12.17 25.40
N VAL A 225 21.92 11.32 26.08
CA VAL A 225 22.66 11.65 27.29
C VAL A 225 23.51 12.86 26.92
N ASN A 226 23.06 14.00 27.41
CA ASN A 226 23.73 15.27 27.28
C ASN A 226 25.05 15.17 28.04
N ALA A 227 26.11 14.71 27.37
CA ALA A 227 27.48 14.76 27.85
C ALA A 227 28.00 16.21 27.78
N SER A 228 27.23 17.16 28.30
CA SER A 228 27.66 18.53 28.59
C SER A 228 28.11 18.59 30.04
N GLY A 229 29.14 17.81 30.35
CA GLY A 229 29.89 17.86 31.59
C GLY A 229 31.37 18.09 31.31
N ARG A 230 31.71 19.00 30.39
CA ARG A 230 33.10 19.46 30.24
C ARG A 230 33.40 20.44 31.36
N GLY A 231 34.42 20.08 32.12
CA GLY A 231 34.82 20.71 33.37
C GLY A 231 35.14 22.19 33.23
N ARG A 232 34.69 22.92 34.23
CA ARG A 232 35.14 24.27 34.54
C ARG A 232 36.50 24.11 35.22
N VAL A 233 37.57 24.58 34.57
CA VAL A 233 38.90 24.70 35.21
C VAL A 233 38.86 25.93 36.11
N PRO A 234 39.22 25.83 37.40
CA PRO A 234 39.36 27.00 38.25
C PRO A 234 40.66 27.75 37.92
N SER A 235 40.53 29.07 37.78
CA SER A 235 41.63 30.04 37.77
C SER A 235 41.93 30.51 39.19
#